data_AF-E2BHV8-F1
#
_entry.id   AF-E2BHV8-F1
#
_cell.length_a   1.000
_cell.length_b   1.000
_cell.length_c   1.000
_cell.angle_alpha   90.00
_cell.angle_beta   90.00
_cell.angle_gamma   90.00
#
_symmetry.space_group_name_H-M   'P 1'
#
loop_
_entity.id
_entity.type
_entity.pdbx_description
1 polymer ?
#
loop_
_entity_poly.entity_id
_entity_poly.type
_entity_poly.pdbx_seq_one_letter_code
_entity_poly.pdbx_strand_id
1 'polypeptide(L)' 'LFLSMANNFAGEKFASREACENRLSQFFANRDEGFYERGIMKLPSKWQQVIEQNGAYL' A
#
# COMPACT_ATOMS: atom_id res chain seq x y z
N LEU A 1 -1.42 0.24 -1.09
CA LEU A 1 -0.48 -0.87 -0.80
C LEU A 1 0.69 -0.42 0.07
N PHE A 2 1.69 0.29 -0.47
CA PHE A 2 2.95 0.56 0.26
C PHE A 2 2.80 1.38 1.54
N LEU A 3 1.91 2.37 1.60
CA LEU A 3 1.62 3.08 2.85
C LEU A 3 1.10 2.14 3.95
N SER A 4 0.21 1.20 3.59
CA SER A 4 -0.29 0.20 4.55
C SER A 4 0.80 -0.77 4.97
N MET A 5 1.72 -1.12 4.08
CA MET A 5 2.89 -1.95 4.39
C MET A 5 3.85 -1.24 5.34
N ALA A 6 4.21 0.02 5.06
CA ALA A 6 5.06 0.83 5.91
C ALA A 6 4.47 0.97 7.33
N ASN A 7 3.16 1.23 7.44
CA ASN A 7 2.47 1.27 8.72
C ASN A 7 2.46 -0.08 9.43
N ASN A 8 2.32 -1.19 8.68
CA ASN A 8 2.30 -2.53 9.26
C ASN A 8 3.67 -2.99 9.75
N PHE A 9 4.75 -2.53 9.11
CA PHE A 9 6.13 -2.88 9.48
C PHE A 9 6.80 -1.81 10.35
N ALA A 10 6.06 -0.76 10.73
CA ALA A 10 6.60 0.34 11.50
C ALA A 10 7.18 -0.16 12.82
N GLY A 11 8.48 0.06 13.04
CA GLY A 11 9.21 -0.36 14.23
C GLY A 11 9.70 -1.82 14.22
N GLU A 12 9.39 -2.61 13.19
CA GLU A 12 9.95 -3.95 13.04
C GLU A 12 11.43 -3.89 12.61
N LYS A 13 12.27 -4.71 13.24
CA LYS A 13 13.66 -4.94 12.82
C LYS A 13 13.78 -6.38 12.35
N PHE A 14 14.31 -6.58 11.13
CA PHE A 14 14.51 -7.90 10.57
C PHE A 14 15.96 -8.35 10.79
N ALA A 15 16.15 -9.50 11.43
CA ALA A 15 17.47 -10.06 11.73
C ALA A 15 18.15 -10.72 10.51
N SER A 16 17.38 -11.01 9.47
CA SER A 16 17.86 -11.63 8.23
C SER A 16 16.98 -11.26 7.05
N ARG A 17 17.50 -11.49 5.83
CA ARG A 17 16.73 -11.38 4.59
C ARG A 17 15.53 -12.32 4.59
N GLU A 18 15.72 -13.57 5.01
CA GLU A 18 14.65 -14.56 5.08
C GLU A 18 13.51 -14.13 6.01
N ALA A 19 13.83 -13.51 7.17
CA ALA A 19 12.81 -12.97 8.06
C ALA A 19 11.98 -11.86 7.40
N CYS A 20 12.63 -11.00 6.59
CA CYS A 20 11.96 -9.96 5.81
C CYS A 20 11.06 -10.56 4.71
N GLU A 21 11.55 -11.55 3.96
CA GLU A 21 10.80 -12.22 2.89
C GLU A 21 9.58 -12.99 3.44
N ASN A 22 9.74 -13.66 4.57
CA ASN A 22 8.63 -14.32 5.27
C ASN A 22 7.59 -13.30 5.74
N ARG A 23 8.03 -12.16 6.30
CA ARG A 23 7.11 -11.09 6.73
C ARG A 23 6.34 -10.49 5.55
N LEU A 24 7.00 -10.26 4.43
CA LEU A 24 6.37 -9.81 3.19
C LEU A 24 5.32 -10.82 2.70
N SER A 25 5.68 -12.11 2.65
CA SER A 25 4.77 -13.17 2.23
C SER A 25 3.53 -13.24 3.11
N GLN A 26 3.70 -13.16 4.43
CA GLN A 26 2.58 -13.07 5.38
C GLN A 26 1.74 -11.80 5.19
N PHE A 27 2.35 -10.66 4.93
CA PHE A 27 1.63 -9.41 4.67
C PHE A 27 0.68 -9.56 3.49
N PHE A 28 1.16 -10.11 2.36
CA PHE A 28 0.35 -10.29 1.16
C PHE A 28 -0.70 -11.40 1.30
N ALA A 29 -0.38 -12.51 1.98
CA ALA A 29 -1.34 -13.59 2.25
C ALA A 29 -2.51 -13.13 3.13
N ASN A 30 -2.28 -12.15 4.01
CA ASN A 30 -3.29 -11.57 4.90
C ASN A 30 -4.08 -10.40 4.26
N ARG A 31 -4.07 -10.24 2.94
CA ARG A 31 -4.87 -9.24 2.22
C ARG A 31 -5.85 -9.94 1.30
N ASP A 32 -7.12 -9.61 1.45
CA ASP A 32 -8.18 -10.08 0.58
C ASP A 32 -8.16 -9.36 -0.78
N GLU A 33 -8.90 -9.89 -1.75
CA GLU A 33 -9.11 -9.23 -3.04
C GLU A 33 -9.62 -7.79 -2.87
N GLY A 34 -10.56 -7.60 -1.94
CA GLY A 34 -11.15 -6.29 -1.63
C GLY A 34 -10.12 -5.24 -1.22
N PHE A 35 -9.01 -5.61 -0.59
CA PHE A 35 -7.93 -4.68 -0.27
C PHE A 35 -7.31 -4.05 -1.53
N TYR A 36 -7.07 -4.85 -2.56
CA TYR A 36 -6.50 -4.38 -3.82
C TYR A 36 -7.54 -3.63 -4.64
N GLU A 37 -8.77 -4.16 -4.72
CA GLU A 37 -9.90 -3.52 -5.38
C GLU A 37 -10.14 -2.11 -4.84
N ARG A 38 -10.27 -1.94 -3.51
CA ARG A 38 -10.43 -0.62 -2.89
C ARG A 38 -9.27 0.32 -3.17
N GLY A 39 -8.06 -0.20 -3.38
CA GLY A 39 -6.90 0.59 -3.78
C GLY A 39 -7.04 1.14 -5.20
N ILE A 40 -7.45 0.29 -6.14
CA ILE A 40 -7.64 0.61 -7.56
C ILE A 40 -8.83 1.55 -7.74
N MET A 41 -9.94 1.29 -7.04
CA MET A 41 -11.16 2.10 -7.13
C MET A 41 -11.01 3.52 -6.56
N LYS A 42 -9.90 3.83 -5.89
CA LYS A 42 -9.55 5.21 -5.48
C LYS A 42 -8.88 6.02 -6.60
N LEU A 43 -8.46 5.39 -7.71
CA LEU A 43 -7.78 6.09 -8.79
C LEU A 43 -8.66 7.14 -9.49
N PRO A 44 -9.94 6.87 -9.82
CA PRO A 44 -10.79 7.87 -10.47
C PRO A 44 -10.93 9.15 -9.65
N SER A 45 -11.12 9.03 -8.33
CA SER A 45 -11.24 10.22 -7.47
C SER A 45 -9.94 11.01 -7.39
N LYS A 46 -8.78 10.33 -7.36
CA LYS A 46 -7.48 11.01 -7.40
C LYS A 46 -7.26 11.72 -8.73
N TRP A 47 -7.57 11.08 -9.86
CA TRP A 47 -7.45 11.74 -11.16
C TRP A 47 -8.34 12.97 -11.27
N GLN A 48 -9.56 12.90 -10.76
CA GLN A 48 -10.45 14.07 -10.72
C GLN A 48 -9.84 15.21 -9.91
N GLN A 49 -9.29 14.95 -8.73
CA GLN A 49 -8.65 15.99 -7.91
C GLN A 49 -7.44 16.62 -8.63
N VAL A 50 -6.64 15.83 -9.36
CA VAL A 50 -5.49 16.38 -10.12
C VAL A 50 -5.98 17.33 -11.21
N ILE A 51 -7.09 17.00 -11.89
CA ILE A 51 -7.70 17.87 -12.91
C ILE A 51 -8.18 19.17 -12.25
N GLU A 52 -8.92 19.08 -11.14
CA GLU A 52 -9.45 20.23 -10.41
C GLU A 52 -8.33 21.16 -9.88
N GLN A 53 -7.17 20.59 -9.56
CA GLN A 53 -6.00 21.32 -9.07
C GLN A 53 -5.02 21.72 -10.19
N ASN A 54 -5.44 21.67 -11.46
CA ASN A 54 -4.62 22.04 -12.63
C ASN A 54 -3.28 21.30 -12.68
N GLY A 55 -3.26 20.02 -12.31
CA GLY A 55 -2.05 19.20 -12.32
C GLY A 55 -1.14 19.36 -11.10
N ALA A 56 -1.53 20.13 -10.08
CA ALA A 56 -0.79 20.19 -8.83
C ALA A 56 -0.81 18.84 -8.09
N TYR A 57 0.17 18.65 -7.20
CA TYR A 57 0.24 17.47 -6.35
C TYR A 57 -0.91 17.46 -5.32
N LEU A 58 -1.53 16.29 -5.14
CA LEU A 58 -2.63 16.05 -4.20
C LEU A 58 -2.20 15.90 -2.75
#